data_AF-A0A1D2M6S9-F1
#
_entry.id   AF-A0A1D2M6S9-F1
#
_cell.length_a   1.000
_cell.length_b   1.000
_cell.length_c   1.000
_cell.angle_alpha   90.00
_cell.angle_beta   90.00
_cell.angle_gamma   90.00
#
_symmetry.space_group_name_H-M   'P 1'
#
loop_
_entity.id
_entity.type
_entity.pdbx_description
1 polymer ?
#
loop_
_entity_poly.entity_id
_entity_poly.type
_entity_poly.pdbx_seq_one_letter_code
_entity_poly.pdbx_strand_id
1 'polypeptide(L)'
;FILHNRRVTVTFGVLDLSILIPYGKPDMPDAYVCTSLELNSRYNQYIVKFKPVADMGAVHHMLLYGCTEPGLSMNKCGTAVICSEGQQRILYAWAKNAPSLILPEDVGFEIGGKSGIASLVLQLHFGDPHDMPTCGIWQTVTEQRQKKLAGVYLLATGGSVEPRATTFLESACIMKEEKTIYPFAFRTHSHSLGKVISGYRVRVDEFGECKWSLIGKKDPQLPQMFYPVEHYIPVKNGDILAARCTMESNRKRMTYIGYKATSNIYSDF
;
A
#
# COMPACT_ATOMS: atom_id res chain seq x y z
N PHE A 1 51.68 8.24 8.90
CA PHE A 1 50.65 8.15 7.85
C PHE A 1 49.33 8.65 8.42
N ILE A 2 48.86 9.78 7.90
CA ILE A 2 47.73 10.55 8.43
C ILE A 2 46.43 9.88 7.99
N LEU A 3 45.67 9.34 8.95
CA LEU A 3 44.30 8.87 8.72
C LEU A 3 43.38 10.08 8.52
N HIS A 4 42.82 10.20 7.32
CA HIS A 4 41.86 11.25 6.98
C HIS A 4 40.57 11.07 7.78
N ASN A 5 40.25 12.07 8.60
CA ASN A 5 38.92 12.32 9.14
C ASN A 5 37.91 12.45 8.00
N ARG A 6 37.16 11.40 7.69
CA ARG A 6 35.88 11.56 7.01
C ARG A 6 34.89 12.15 8.01
N ARG A 7 34.60 13.44 7.86
CA ARG A 7 33.42 14.06 8.47
C ARG A 7 32.20 13.31 7.94
N VAL A 8 31.64 12.43 8.76
CA VAL A 8 30.26 11.97 8.61
C VAL A 8 29.40 13.17 8.99
N THR A 9 28.81 13.83 8.00
CA THR A 9 27.69 14.75 8.25
C THR A 9 26.54 13.92 8.79
N VAL A 10 26.43 13.84 10.11
CA VAL A 10 25.21 13.39 10.79
C VAL A 10 24.19 14.49 10.59
N THR A 11 23.29 14.31 9.62
CA THR A 11 22.06 15.10 9.56
C THR A 11 21.25 14.77 10.81
N PHE A 12 21.26 15.67 11.79
CA PHE A 12 20.42 15.58 12.97
C PHE A 12 18.95 15.41 12.55
N GLY A 13 18.29 14.35 13.04
CA GLY A 13 16.84 14.16 12.90
C GLY A 13 16.37 13.19 11.82
N VAL A 14 17.24 12.37 11.23
CA VAL A 14 16.83 11.21 10.39
C VAL A 14 17.24 9.91 11.09
N LEU A 15 16.28 9.01 11.29
CA LEU A 15 16.44 7.71 11.95
C LEU A 15 15.91 6.62 11.01
N ASP A 16 16.52 5.44 11.02
CA ASP A 16 15.93 4.26 10.39
C ASP A 16 15.20 3.42 11.45
N LEU A 17 13.92 3.20 11.20
CA LEU A 17 13.04 2.32 11.95
C LEU A 17 12.89 1.01 11.16
N SER A 18 12.76 -0.13 11.86
CA SER A 18 12.73 -1.43 11.18
C SER A 18 11.72 -2.35 11.81
N ILE A 19 10.96 -3.04 10.96
CA ILE A 19 10.10 -4.16 11.35
C ILE A 19 10.61 -5.36 10.56
N LEU A 20 11.58 -6.06 11.14
CA LEU A 20 12.19 -7.25 10.58
C LEU A 20 11.87 -8.44 11.46
N ILE A 21 11.65 -9.58 10.83
CA ILE A 21 11.53 -10.86 11.51
C ILE A 21 12.67 -11.76 11.03
N PRO A 22 13.25 -12.60 11.92
CA PRO A 22 14.00 -13.76 11.48
C PRO A 22 13.11 -14.55 10.53
N TYR A 23 13.65 -14.94 9.38
CA TYR A 23 12.88 -15.77 8.48
C TYR A 23 12.77 -17.16 9.10
N GLY A 24 11.61 -17.44 9.70
CA GLY A 24 11.21 -18.79 10.04
C GLY A 24 10.45 -19.34 8.84
N LYS A 25 10.97 -20.39 8.21
CA LYS A 25 10.24 -21.14 7.18
C LYS A 25 8.81 -21.40 7.69
N PRO A 26 7.76 -20.88 7.02
CA PRO A 26 6.40 -21.15 7.46
C PRO A 26 6.08 -22.64 7.34
N ASP A 27 5.32 -23.18 8.30
CA ASP A 27 4.96 -24.60 8.33
C ASP A 27 4.08 -25.04 7.15
N MET A 28 3.41 -24.09 6.48
CA MET A 28 2.58 -24.33 5.30
C MET A 28 2.82 -23.29 4.21
N PRO A 29 2.76 -23.69 2.91
CA PRO A 29 2.72 -22.74 1.79
C PRO A 29 1.58 -21.73 1.93
N ASP A 30 1.76 -20.53 1.37
CA ASP A 30 0.78 -19.42 1.41
C ASP A 30 0.41 -18.95 2.84
N ALA A 31 1.32 -19.08 3.80
CA ALA A 31 1.12 -18.60 5.17
C ALA A 31 1.12 -17.07 5.25
N TYR A 32 0.25 -16.54 6.12
CA TYR A 32 0.22 -15.12 6.48
C TYR A 32 0.71 -14.93 7.91
N VAL A 33 1.76 -14.13 8.08
CA VAL A 33 2.33 -13.76 9.38
C VAL A 33 2.24 -12.25 9.54
N CYS A 34 1.90 -11.80 10.74
CA CYS A 34 1.98 -10.40 11.09
C CYS A 34 2.95 -10.17 12.25
N THR A 35 3.48 -8.96 12.30
CA THR A 35 4.21 -8.45 13.45
C THR A 35 3.89 -6.97 13.58
N SER A 36 4.15 -6.39 14.75
CA SER A 36 3.89 -4.97 15.00
C SER A 36 5.04 -4.31 15.72
N LEU A 37 5.08 -2.99 15.59
CA LEU A 37 6.01 -2.12 16.26
C LEU A 37 5.24 -0.94 16.84
N GLU A 38 5.34 -0.78 18.15
CA GLU A 38 4.80 0.39 18.85
C GLU A 38 5.68 1.61 18.56
N LEU A 39 5.03 2.75 18.37
CA LEU A 39 5.68 4.02 18.08
C LEU A 39 5.72 4.91 19.32
N ASN A 40 6.62 5.90 19.29
CA ASN A 40 6.72 6.88 20.36
C ASN A 40 5.46 7.77 20.39
N SER A 41 4.82 7.85 21.55
CA SER A 41 3.62 8.67 21.77
C SER A 41 3.91 10.13 22.12
N ARG A 42 5.19 10.51 22.34
CA ARG A 42 5.55 11.87 22.79
C ARG A 42 5.63 12.90 21.67
N TYR A 43 6.03 12.50 20.46
CA TYR A 43 6.22 13.41 19.34
C TYR A 43 5.85 12.74 18.01
N ASN A 44 5.49 13.55 17.02
CA ASN A 44 5.17 13.07 15.68
C ASN A 44 6.46 12.81 14.90
N GLN A 45 6.47 11.76 14.09
CA GLN A 45 7.52 11.43 13.15
C GLN A 45 6.94 11.30 11.75
N TYR A 46 7.79 11.37 10.72
CA TYR A 46 7.37 11.34 9.33
C TYR A 46 8.18 10.30 8.57
N ILE A 47 7.51 9.27 8.04
CA ILE A 47 8.16 8.28 7.15
C ILE A 47 8.34 8.92 5.78
N VAL A 48 9.57 8.92 5.27
CA VAL A 48 9.94 9.51 3.97
C VAL A 48 10.44 8.47 2.95
N LYS A 49 10.74 7.25 3.42
CA LYS A 49 11.22 6.16 2.55
C LYS A 49 10.87 4.80 3.13
N PHE A 50 10.55 3.87 2.23
CA PHE A 50 10.37 2.44 2.54
C PHE A 50 11.38 1.62 1.76
N LYS A 51 12.15 0.79 2.46
CA LYS A 51 13.11 -0.15 1.87
C LYS A 51 12.72 -1.58 2.25
N PRO A 52 12.17 -2.38 1.32
CA PRO A 52 11.83 -3.77 1.58
C PRO A 52 13.10 -4.61 1.74
N VAL A 53 13.03 -5.61 2.60
CA VAL A 53 14.00 -6.70 2.75
C VAL A 53 13.23 -8.00 2.52
N ALA A 54 13.19 -8.44 1.28
CA ALA A 54 12.51 -9.66 0.89
C ALA A 54 13.01 -10.13 -0.47
N ASP A 55 12.89 -11.43 -0.70
CA ASP A 55 13.02 -12.06 -2.01
C ASP A 55 11.68 -12.70 -2.38
N MET A 56 11.31 -12.60 -3.66
CA MET A 56 10.04 -13.13 -4.15
C MET A 56 9.90 -14.64 -4.12
N GLY A 57 11.01 -15.39 -4.09
CA GLY A 57 10.95 -16.82 -3.84
C GLY A 57 10.30 -17.09 -2.49
N ALA A 58 10.67 -16.32 -1.48
CA ALA A 58 10.26 -16.53 -0.09
C ALA A 58 8.99 -15.77 0.33
N VAL A 59 8.81 -14.52 -0.12
CA VAL A 59 7.69 -13.64 0.28
C VAL A 59 6.95 -13.15 -0.96
N HIS A 60 5.68 -13.52 -1.10
CA HIS A 60 4.83 -13.09 -2.22
C HIS A 60 4.49 -11.60 -2.16
N HIS A 61 4.14 -11.10 -0.97
CA HIS A 61 3.92 -9.66 -0.74
C HIS A 61 4.04 -9.28 0.73
N MET A 62 4.28 -7.99 0.97
CA MET A 62 4.27 -7.36 2.29
C MET A 62 3.34 -6.15 2.27
N LEU A 63 2.57 -5.95 3.34
CA LEU A 63 1.71 -4.79 3.53
C LEU A 63 2.03 -4.17 4.90
N LEU A 64 2.24 -2.86 4.92
CA LEU A 64 2.47 -2.11 6.15
C LEU A 64 1.25 -1.25 6.44
N TYR A 65 0.68 -1.44 7.62
CA TYR A 65 -0.46 -0.69 8.13
C TYR A 65 -0.05 0.18 9.31
N GLY A 66 -0.79 1.25 9.53
CA GLY A 66 -0.78 2.05 10.75
C GLY A 66 -2.14 2.05 11.44
N CYS A 67 -2.15 1.98 12.76
CA CYS A 67 -3.36 2.08 13.60
C CYS A 67 -3.03 2.44 15.05
N THR A 68 -4.06 2.52 15.90
CA THR A 68 -3.89 2.78 17.34
C THR A 68 -3.38 1.52 18.03
N GLU A 69 -4.13 0.42 17.92
CA GLU A 69 -3.77 -0.86 18.53
C GLU A 69 -3.70 -1.99 17.48
N PRO A 70 -2.61 -2.80 17.46
CA PRO A 70 -2.52 -4.00 16.65
C PRO A 70 -3.51 -5.08 17.11
N GLY A 71 -3.97 -5.89 16.16
CA GLY A 71 -4.83 -7.04 16.47
C GLY A 71 -4.11 -8.14 17.26
N LEU A 72 -4.88 -8.85 18.10
CA LEU A 72 -4.39 -9.78 19.13
C LEU A 72 -3.68 -11.04 18.60
N SER A 73 -3.86 -11.42 17.33
CA SER A 73 -3.27 -12.64 16.75
C SER A 73 -2.19 -12.31 15.73
N MET A 74 -1.05 -11.81 16.22
CA MET A 74 0.09 -11.40 15.40
C MET A 74 0.59 -12.56 14.49
N ASN A 75 0.55 -13.82 14.93
CA ASN A 75 1.19 -14.91 14.20
C ASN A 75 0.35 -15.59 13.10
N LYS A 76 -0.93 -15.24 12.92
CA LYS A 76 -1.83 -15.84 11.90
C LYS A 76 -2.86 -14.83 11.40
N CYS A 77 -2.42 -13.83 10.64
CA CYS A 77 -3.26 -12.69 10.27
C CYS A 77 -3.95 -12.79 8.90
N GLY A 78 -3.90 -13.94 8.22
CA GLY A 78 -4.59 -14.12 6.93
C GLY A 78 -6.11 -14.00 7.00
N THR A 79 -6.69 -14.16 8.19
CA THR A 79 -8.13 -13.99 8.46
C THR A 79 -8.41 -13.17 9.72
N ALA A 80 -7.37 -12.65 10.38
CA ALA A 80 -7.51 -11.95 11.64
C ALA A 80 -7.62 -10.45 11.43
N VAL A 81 -8.18 -9.79 12.43
CA VAL A 81 -8.19 -8.33 12.53
C VAL A 81 -6.73 -7.85 12.60
N ILE A 82 -6.30 -7.02 11.65
CA ILE A 82 -4.93 -6.46 11.61
C ILE A 82 -4.78 -5.37 12.69
N CYS A 83 -5.82 -4.55 12.87
CA CYS A 83 -5.87 -3.47 13.86
C CYS A 83 -7.13 -3.61 14.70
N SER A 84 -6.99 -3.80 16.02
CA SER A 84 -8.12 -3.92 16.95
C SER A 84 -8.77 -2.57 17.25
N GLU A 85 -7.98 -1.50 17.27
CA GLU A 85 -8.46 -0.14 17.54
C GLU A 85 -7.89 0.87 16.55
N GLY A 86 -8.71 1.89 16.26
CA GLY A 86 -8.38 2.96 15.33
C GLY A 86 -8.65 2.59 13.87
N GLN A 87 -8.48 3.57 13.00
CA GLN A 87 -8.62 3.34 11.56
C GLN A 87 -7.40 2.57 11.04
N GLN A 88 -7.62 1.42 10.41
CA GLN A 88 -6.57 0.72 9.67
C GLN A 88 -6.18 1.53 8.44
N ARG A 89 -4.93 1.98 8.37
CA ARG A 89 -4.41 2.78 7.25
C ARG A 89 -3.28 2.02 6.57
N ILE A 90 -3.44 1.71 5.28
CA ILE A 90 -2.31 1.18 4.49
C ILE A 90 -1.31 2.32 4.24
N LEU A 91 -0.04 2.08 4.57
CA LEU A 91 1.05 3.05 4.42
C LEU A 91 2.00 2.65 3.30
N TYR A 92 2.21 1.36 3.12
CA TYR A 92 3.10 0.83 2.08
C TYR A 92 2.72 -0.59 1.70
N ALA A 93 3.03 -0.96 0.46
CA ALA A 93 2.81 -2.28 -0.09
C ALA A 93 3.99 -2.68 -0.99
N TRP A 94 4.38 -3.94 -0.93
CA TRP A 94 5.45 -4.52 -1.72
C TRP A 94 5.01 -5.88 -2.26
N ALA A 95 5.29 -6.15 -3.53
CA ALA A 95 5.15 -7.46 -4.15
C ALA A 95 6.05 -7.54 -5.39
N LYS A 96 6.37 -8.76 -5.84
CA LYS A 96 7.11 -9.07 -7.08
C LYS A 96 8.43 -8.30 -7.23
N ASN A 97 9.25 -8.28 -6.17
CA ASN A 97 10.57 -7.65 -6.17
C ASN A 97 10.53 -6.15 -6.50
N ALA A 98 9.47 -5.46 -6.09
CA ALA A 98 9.39 -4.02 -6.24
C ALA A 98 10.57 -3.31 -5.55
N PRO A 99 11.13 -2.26 -6.17
CA PRO A 99 12.20 -1.46 -5.57
C PRO A 99 11.71 -0.69 -4.34
N SER A 100 12.66 -0.05 -3.65
CA SER A 100 12.34 0.87 -2.55
C SER A 100 11.48 2.03 -3.02
N LEU A 101 10.55 2.47 -2.18
CA LEU A 101 9.75 3.68 -2.41
C LEU A 101 10.40 4.85 -1.67
N ILE A 102 10.76 5.89 -2.41
CA ILE A 102 11.21 7.17 -1.88
C ILE A 102 10.06 8.15 -2.10
N LEU A 103 9.59 8.81 -1.03
CA LEU A 103 8.56 9.83 -1.17
C LEU A 103 9.14 11.11 -1.78
N PRO A 104 8.32 11.93 -2.46
CA PRO A 104 8.78 13.23 -2.94
C PRO A 104 9.33 14.09 -1.81
N GLU A 105 10.18 15.05 -2.15
CA GLU A 105 10.72 16.01 -1.20
C GLU A 105 9.61 16.72 -0.41
N ASP A 106 9.83 16.95 0.88
CA ASP A 106 8.89 17.55 1.82
C ASP A 106 7.54 16.80 1.98
N VAL A 107 7.47 15.52 1.60
CA VAL A 107 6.31 14.65 1.76
C VAL A 107 6.63 13.50 2.72
N GLY A 108 5.76 13.26 3.70
CA GLY A 108 5.90 12.11 4.59
C GLY A 108 4.59 11.61 5.19
N PHE A 109 4.55 10.33 5.55
CA PHE A 109 3.46 9.79 6.36
C PHE A 109 3.67 10.16 7.82
N GLU A 110 2.75 10.92 8.40
CA GLU A 110 2.79 11.29 9.81
C GLU A 110 2.38 10.10 10.69
N ILE A 111 3.25 9.75 11.65
CA ILE A 111 3.10 8.62 12.56
C ILE A 111 3.49 9.02 13.99
N GLY A 112 3.11 8.22 14.99
CA GLY A 112 3.40 8.49 16.40
C GLY A 112 2.67 9.72 16.94
N GLY A 113 3.02 10.15 18.15
CA GLY A 113 2.48 11.34 18.78
C GLY A 113 0.96 11.44 18.72
N LYS A 114 0.44 12.49 18.05
CA LYS A 114 -1.01 12.76 17.91
C LYS A 114 -1.58 12.39 16.53
N SER A 115 -0.86 11.63 15.72
CA SER A 115 -1.25 11.26 14.34
C SER A 115 -2.46 10.30 14.24
N GLY A 116 -2.79 9.64 15.34
CA GLY A 116 -3.72 8.50 15.37
C GLY A 116 -3.12 7.19 14.85
N ILE A 117 -1.81 7.15 14.57
CA ILE A 117 -1.04 5.94 14.27
C ILE A 117 -0.04 5.75 15.40
N ALA A 118 -0.41 4.96 16.41
CA ALA A 118 0.46 4.63 17.54
C ALA A 118 1.25 3.34 17.32
N SER A 119 0.84 2.51 16.36
CA SER A 119 1.51 1.26 16.01
C SER A 119 1.59 1.07 14.51
N LEU A 120 2.65 0.43 14.07
CA LEU A 120 2.81 -0.10 12.72
C LEU A 120 2.60 -1.62 12.74
N VAL A 121 1.85 -2.15 11.78
CA VAL A 121 1.61 -3.59 11.64
C VAL A 121 2.08 -4.03 10.26
N LEU A 122 3.06 -4.93 10.24
CA LEU A 122 3.57 -5.55 9.02
C LEU A 122 2.89 -6.90 8.81
N GLN A 123 2.21 -7.08 7.68
CA GLN A 123 1.72 -8.35 7.20
C GLN A 123 2.63 -8.89 6.09
N LEU A 124 3.04 -10.15 6.22
CA LEU A 124 3.78 -10.89 5.21
C LEU A 124 2.94 -12.07 4.71
N HIS A 125 2.83 -12.19 3.40
CA HIS A 125 2.32 -13.38 2.75
C HIS A 125 3.50 -14.15 2.17
N PHE A 126 3.79 -15.31 2.74
CA PHE A 126 4.89 -16.15 2.32
C PHE A 126 4.53 -17.00 1.09
N GLY A 127 5.51 -17.19 0.22
CA GLY A 127 5.43 -18.08 -0.93
C GLY A 127 6.08 -19.43 -0.65
N ASP A 128 6.83 -19.93 -1.63
CA ASP A 128 7.56 -21.19 -1.48
C ASP A 128 8.77 -21.02 -0.56
N PRO A 129 9.01 -21.97 0.36
CA PRO A 129 10.05 -21.80 1.35
C PRO A 129 11.46 -21.96 0.76
N HIS A 130 12.24 -20.88 0.79
CA HIS A 130 13.70 -20.89 0.66
C HIS A 130 14.32 -20.01 1.74
N ASP A 131 15.51 -20.38 2.21
CA ASP A 131 16.13 -19.74 3.37
C ASP A 131 16.55 -18.30 3.06
N MET A 132 16.06 -17.37 3.89
CA MET A 132 16.62 -16.05 4.05
C MET A 132 17.04 -15.87 5.53
N PRO A 133 17.93 -14.93 5.86
CA PRO A 133 18.24 -14.65 7.26
C PRO A 133 17.13 -13.84 7.94
N THR A 134 16.59 -12.82 7.24
CA THR A 134 15.53 -11.94 7.74
C THR A 134 14.65 -11.45 6.60
N CYS A 135 13.40 -11.08 6.92
CA CYS A 135 12.52 -10.37 6.00
C CYS A 135 11.75 -9.26 6.72
N GLY A 136 11.30 -8.26 5.97
CA GLY A 136 10.48 -7.17 6.47
C GLY A 136 10.78 -5.84 5.77
N ILE A 137 10.67 -4.74 6.52
CA ILE A 137 10.76 -3.39 5.95
C ILE A 137 11.57 -2.47 6.87
N TRP A 138 12.46 -1.71 6.25
CA TRP A 138 13.08 -0.52 6.85
C TRP A 138 12.30 0.74 6.43
N GLN A 139 12.04 1.62 7.39
CA GLN A 139 11.43 2.93 7.18
C GLN A 139 12.44 4.01 7.58
N THR A 140 12.80 4.89 6.66
CA THR A 140 13.54 6.09 7.05
C THR A 140 12.54 7.13 7.53
N VAL A 141 12.72 7.58 8.77
CA VAL A 141 11.85 8.53 9.46
C VAL A 141 12.61 9.80 9.82
N THR A 142 11.88 10.91 9.90
CA THR A 142 12.40 12.17 10.42
C THR A 142 11.46 12.80 11.43
N GLU A 143 12.00 13.54 12.40
CA GLU A 143 11.22 14.38 13.31
C GLU A 143 10.93 15.77 12.71
N GLN A 144 11.58 16.12 11.61
CA GLN A 144 11.31 17.38 10.91
C GLN A 144 9.94 17.32 10.25
N ARG A 145 9.08 18.29 10.59
CA ARG A 145 7.73 18.39 10.02
C ARG A 145 7.80 18.59 8.52
N GLN A 146 7.15 17.68 7.79
CA GLN A 146 7.03 17.74 6.34
C GLN A 146 6.00 18.81 5.92
N LYS A 147 6.22 19.45 4.77
CA LYS A 147 5.30 20.49 4.26
C LYS A 147 3.98 19.88 3.76
N LYS A 148 4.02 18.63 3.32
CA LYS A 148 2.86 17.87 2.85
C LYS A 148 2.80 16.52 3.55
N LEU A 149 1.58 16.10 3.89
CA LEU A 149 1.34 14.78 4.43
C LEU A 149 0.99 13.80 3.31
N ALA A 150 1.63 12.64 3.32
CA ALA A 150 1.24 11.52 2.48
C ALA A 150 0.00 10.84 3.05
N GLY A 151 -0.81 10.29 2.16
CA GLY A 151 -1.98 9.49 2.49
C GLY A 151 -2.29 8.54 1.34
N VAL A 152 -3.08 7.50 1.61
CA VAL A 152 -3.57 6.57 0.59
C VAL A 152 -5.08 6.72 0.48
N TYR A 153 -5.57 6.95 -0.73
CA TYR A 153 -6.99 6.95 -1.05
C TYR A 153 -7.31 5.66 -1.79
N LEU A 154 -8.10 4.78 -1.18
CA LEU A 154 -8.40 3.46 -1.70
C LEU A 154 -9.70 3.47 -2.53
N LEU A 155 -9.63 3.01 -3.78
CA LEU A 155 -10.79 2.77 -4.63
C LEU A 155 -10.99 1.27 -4.81
N ALA A 156 -11.73 0.65 -3.88
CA ALA A 156 -12.12 -0.75 -3.97
C ALA A 156 -13.45 -0.91 -4.73
N THR A 157 -13.66 -2.08 -5.34
CA THR A 157 -14.92 -2.42 -6.02
C THR A 157 -15.56 -3.69 -5.45
N GLY A 158 -16.88 -3.78 -5.58
CA GLY A 158 -17.67 -4.98 -5.26
C GLY A 158 -18.07 -5.75 -6.52
N GLY A 159 -18.99 -6.70 -6.37
CA GLY A 159 -19.60 -7.43 -7.48
C GLY A 159 -19.08 -8.84 -7.69
N SER A 160 -19.27 -9.35 -8.91
CA SER A 160 -18.92 -10.71 -9.32
C SER A 160 -18.43 -10.73 -10.76
N VAL A 161 -17.58 -11.71 -11.08
CA VAL A 161 -17.06 -11.96 -12.42
C VAL A 161 -17.73 -13.21 -12.98
N GLU A 162 -18.34 -13.04 -14.14
CA GLU A 162 -19.09 -14.10 -14.82
C GLU A 162 -18.17 -15.23 -15.33
N PRO A 163 -18.66 -16.48 -15.43
CA PRO A 163 -17.92 -17.56 -16.07
C PRO A 163 -17.63 -17.24 -17.55
N ARG A 164 -16.43 -17.56 -18.02
CA ARG A 164 -16.05 -17.48 -19.46
C ARG A 164 -16.31 -16.11 -20.10
N ALA A 165 -16.15 -15.04 -19.33
CA ALA A 165 -16.48 -13.69 -19.75
C ALA A 165 -15.44 -12.66 -19.30
N THR A 166 -15.47 -11.52 -19.99
CA THR A 166 -14.85 -10.28 -19.51
C THR A 166 -15.87 -9.48 -18.72
N THR A 167 -15.50 -9.05 -17.52
CA THR A 167 -16.36 -8.25 -16.63
C THR A 167 -15.64 -6.95 -16.26
N PHE A 168 -16.38 -5.84 -16.28
CA PHE A 168 -15.89 -4.55 -15.82
C PHE A 168 -16.49 -4.25 -14.45
N LEU A 169 -15.63 -4.09 -13.45
CA LEU A 169 -16.01 -3.71 -12.10
C LEU A 169 -15.57 -2.27 -11.87
N GLU A 170 -16.44 -1.46 -11.27
CA GLU A 170 -16.25 -0.02 -11.19
C GLU A 170 -16.44 0.49 -9.76
N SER A 171 -15.79 1.59 -9.45
CA SER A 171 -16.01 2.37 -8.24
C SER A 171 -15.90 3.85 -8.59
N ALA A 172 -16.71 4.68 -7.94
CA ALA A 172 -16.68 6.13 -8.13
C ALA A 172 -17.11 6.82 -6.82
N CYS A 173 -16.27 7.73 -6.33
CA CYS A 173 -16.52 8.48 -5.11
C CYS A 173 -16.27 9.97 -5.34
N ILE A 174 -17.18 10.81 -4.84
CA ILE A 174 -16.99 12.27 -4.83
C ILE A 174 -15.96 12.62 -3.75
N MET A 175 -14.99 13.45 -4.10
CA MET A 175 -14.03 14.03 -3.17
C MET A 175 -14.72 15.08 -2.30
N LYS A 176 -14.81 14.81 -1.00
CA LYS A 176 -15.45 15.69 -0.01
C LYS A 176 -14.46 16.46 0.86
N GLU A 177 -13.16 16.20 0.69
CA GLU A 177 -12.13 16.87 1.48
C GLU A 177 -11.98 18.33 1.04
N GLU A 178 -11.97 19.25 2.00
CA GLU A 178 -11.69 20.68 1.80
C GLU A 178 -10.19 20.96 1.61
N LYS A 179 -9.52 20.11 0.83
CA LYS A 179 -8.08 20.15 0.55
C LYS A 179 -7.83 19.72 -0.89
N THR A 180 -6.76 20.24 -1.50
CA THR A 180 -6.29 19.71 -2.79
C THR A 180 -5.36 18.53 -2.54
N ILE A 181 -5.67 17.39 -3.14
CA ILE A 181 -4.85 16.18 -3.12
C ILE A 181 -4.04 16.14 -4.41
N TYR A 182 -2.77 15.79 -4.28
CA TYR A 182 -1.84 15.64 -5.40
C TYR A 182 -1.41 14.19 -5.50
N PRO A 183 -2.08 13.36 -6.32
CA PRO A 183 -1.62 12.01 -6.60
C PRO A 183 -0.20 12.07 -7.16
N PHE A 184 0.72 11.37 -6.49
CA PHE A 184 2.11 11.25 -6.93
C PHE A 184 2.49 9.80 -7.25
N ALA A 185 1.73 8.84 -6.70
CA ALA A 185 1.86 7.43 -7.01
C ALA A 185 0.50 6.73 -6.94
N PHE A 186 0.40 5.57 -7.58
CA PHE A 186 -0.78 4.71 -7.57
C PHE A 186 -0.38 3.23 -7.51
N ARG A 187 -1.25 2.36 -7.00
CA ARG A 187 -1.02 0.92 -6.96
C ARG A 187 -2.27 0.21 -7.43
N THR A 188 -2.12 -0.68 -8.39
CA THR A 188 -3.20 -1.58 -8.78
C THR A 188 -3.02 -2.92 -8.11
N HIS A 189 -4.08 -3.49 -7.56
CA HIS A 189 -4.04 -4.86 -7.06
C HIS A 189 -5.20 -5.66 -7.61
N SER A 190 -4.93 -6.90 -8.00
CA SER A 190 -5.97 -7.91 -8.13
C SER A 190 -5.44 -9.31 -7.92
N HIS A 191 -6.36 -10.26 -7.74
CA HIS A 191 -6.08 -11.69 -7.94
C HIS A 191 -5.91 -12.01 -9.44
N SER A 192 -5.74 -13.29 -9.79
CA SER A 192 -5.30 -13.77 -11.11
C SER A 192 -6.21 -13.46 -12.31
N LEU A 193 -7.45 -13.03 -12.07
CA LEU A 193 -8.40 -12.71 -13.15
C LEU A 193 -8.27 -11.26 -13.64
N GLY A 194 -7.59 -10.37 -12.92
CA GLY A 194 -7.48 -8.97 -13.34
C GLY A 194 -6.46 -8.81 -14.45
N LYS A 195 -6.84 -8.06 -15.48
CA LYS A 195 -6.04 -7.80 -16.69
C LYS A 195 -5.52 -6.37 -16.75
N VAL A 196 -6.35 -5.42 -16.36
CA VAL A 196 -5.96 -4.02 -16.29
C VAL A 196 -6.85 -3.28 -15.29
N ILE A 197 -6.23 -2.44 -14.47
CA ILE A 197 -6.92 -1.52 -13.58
C ILE A 197 -6.50 -0.11 -13.96
N SER A 198 -7.47 0.80 -14.03
CA SER A 198 -7.25 2.21 -14.35
C SER A 198 -8.00 3.09 -13.36
N GLY A 199 -7.35 4.14 -12.88
CA GLY A 199 -7.92 5.15 -12.00
C GLY A 199 -7.91 6.54 -12.65
N TYR A 200 -8.97 7.30 -12.42
CA TYR A 200 -9.23 8.58 -13.06
C TYR A 200 -9.71 9.61 -12.03
N ARG A 201 -9.36 10.87 -12.29
CA ARG A 201 -10.12 12.01 -11.78
C ARG A 201 -11.10 12.45 -12.87
N VAL A 202 -12.37 12.56 -12.51
CA VAL A 202 -13.43 13.11 -13.35
C VAL A 202 -13.88 14.44 -12.76
N ARG A 203 -13.86 15.50 -13.58
CA ARG A 203 -14.37 16.82 -13.21
C ARG A 203 -15.52 17.16 -14.13
N VAL A 204 -16.68 17.46 -13.53
CA VAL A 204 -17.85 17.95 -14.27
C VAL A 204 -17.68 19.46 -14.43
N ASP A 205 -17.82 19.96 -15.64
CA ASP A 205 -17.78 21.39 -15.92
C ASP A 205 -19.16 22.06 -15.76
N GLU A 206 -19.21 23.37 -16.01
CA GLU A 206 -20.42 24.20 -15.86
C GLU A 206 -21.56 23.78 -16.81
N PHE A 207 -21.25 23.07 -17.90
CA PHE A 207 -22.22 22.57 -18.88
C PHE A 207 -22.64 21.12 -18.59
N GLY A 208 -22.09 20.50 -17.54
CA GLY A 208 -22.37 19.11 -17.18
C GLY A 208 -21.48 18.10 -17.90
N GLU A 209 -20.47 18.53 -18.67
CA GLU A 209 -19.58 17.61 -19.37
C GLU A 209 -18.52 17.02 -18.43
N CYS A 210 -18.33 15.70 -18.53
CA CYS A 210 -17.36 14.99 -17.71
C CYS A 210 -15.97 15.00 -18.35
N LYS A 211 -15.03 15.74 -17.77
CA LYS A 211 -13.62 15.71 -18.15
C LYS A 211 -12.85 14.64 -17.36
N TRP A 212 -12.45 13.58 -18.06
CA TRP A 212 -11.68 12.48 -17.49
C TRP A 212 -10.16 12.76 -17.57
N SER A 213 -9.43 12.46 -16.51
CA SER A 213 -7.97 12.58 -16.44
C SER A 213 -7.39 11.33 -15.79
N LEU A 214 -6.55 10.61 -16.54
CA LEU A 214 -5.96 9.33 -16.10
C LEU A 214 -4.92 9.57 -15.01
N ILE A 215 -5.16 9.07 -13.81
CA ILE A 215 -4.17 9.07 -12.72
C ILE A 215 -3.15 7.95 -12.94
N GLY A 216 -3.62 6.76 -13.30
CA GLY A 216 -2.74 5.62 -13.53
C GLY A 216 -3.47 4.45 -14.16
N LYS A 217 -2.71 3.63 -14.90
CA LYS A 217 -3.19 2.40 -15.54
C LYS A 217 -2.09 1.35 -15.49
N LYS A 218 -2.40 0.17 -14.98
CA LYS A 218 -1.43 -0.93 -14.93
C LYS A 218 -2.11 -2.29 -15.01
N ASP A 219 -1.35 -3.26 -15.49
CA ASP A 219 -1.67 -4.67 -15.32
C ASP A 219 -1.39 -5.07 -13.85
N PRO A 220 -2.41 -5.49 -13.09
CA PRO A 220 -2.24 -5.90 -11.69
C PRO A 220 -1.43 -7.20 -11.54
N GLN A 221 -1.13 -7.91 -12.63
CA GLN A 221 -0.21 -9.05 -12.65
C GLN A 221 1.27 -8.65 -12.79
N LEU A 222 1.59 -7.37 -12.99
CA LEU A 222 2.95 -6.84 -12.83
C LEU A 222 3.27 -6.57 -11.36
N PRO A 223 4.50 -6.12 -11.00
CA PRO A 223 4.80 -5.83 -9.61
C PRO A 223 3.83 -4.85 -8.95
N GLN A 224 3.16 -5.29 -7.88
CA GLN A 224 2.09 -4.54 -7.22
C GLN A 224 2.66 -3.54 -6.22
N MET A 225 3.35 -2.54 -6.76
CA MET A 225 3.97 -1.44 -6.05
C MET A 225 3.25 -0.11 -6.33
N PHE A 226 3.66 0.92 -5.61
CA PHE A 226 3.30 2.29 -5.93
C PHE A 226 4.13 2.78 -7.13
N TYR A 227 3.49 2.84 -8.30
CA TYR A 227 4.05 3.42 -9.51
C TYR A 227 3.87 4.94 -9.50
N PRO A 228 4.85 5.73 -9.99
CA PRO A 228 4.71 7.17 -10.08
C PRO A 228 3.57 7.53 -11.06
N VAL A 229 2.85 8.61 -10.75
CA VAL A 229 1.87 9.21 -11.66
C VAL A 229 2.62 9.99 -12.75
N GLU A 230 2.22 9.83 -14.01
CA GLU A 230 2.91 10.44 -15.17
C GLU A 230 2.61 11.93 -15.33
N HIS A 231 1.44 12.38 -14.86
CA HIS A 231 0.95 13.73 -15.08
C HIS A 231 0.46 14.39 -13.80
N TYR A 232 0.63 15.71 -13.71
CA TYR A 232 0.13 16.49 -12.58
C TYR A 232 -1.40 16.62 -12.64
N ILE A 233 -2.10 15.90 -11.75
CA ILE A 233 -3.56 15.80 -11.73
C ILE A 233 -4.09 16.15 -10.33
N PRO A 234 -4.17 17.44 -9.98
CA PRO A 234 -4.71 17.86 -8.69
C PRO A 234 -6.19 17.48 -8.60
N VAL A 235 -6.54 16.83 -7.48
CA VAL A 235 -7.90 16.43 -7.12
C VAL A 235 -8.41 17.42 -6.08
N LYS A 236 -9.57 18.01 -6.35
CA LYS A 236 -10.21 19.04 -5.51
C LYS A 236 -11.53 18.51 -4.97
N ASN A 237 -12.07 19.21 -3.97
CA ASN A 237 -13.44 19.03 -3.53
C ASN A 237 -14.42 19.07 -4.74
N GLY A 238 -15.36 18.13 -4.77
CA GLY A 238 -16.35 17.99 -5.84
C GLY A 238 -15.87 17.14 -7.04
N ASP A 239 -14.57 16.91 -7.22
CA ASP A 239 -14.09 15.96 -8.24
C ASP A 239 -14.56 14.54 -7.90
N ILE A 240 -14.75 13.70 -8.92
CA ILE A 240 -15.02 12.28 -8.75
C ILE A 240 -13.73 11.51 -8.98
N LEU A 241 -13.34 10.68 -8.01
CA LEU A 241 -12.32 9.66 -8.19
C LEU A 241 -13.00 8.37 -8.63
N ALA A 242 -12.66 7.89 -9.82
CA ALA A 242 -13.26 6.71 -10.42
C ALA A 242 -12.19 5.68 -10.77
N ALA A 243 -12.47 4.40 -10.54
CA ALA A 243 -11.62 3.30 -10.98
C ALA A 243 -12.44 2.26 -11.74
N ARG A 244 -11.79 1.63 -12.73
CA ARG A 244 -12.32 0.48 -13.47
C ARG A 244 -11.32 -0.66 -13.45
N CYS A 245 -11.79 -1.82 -13.04
CA CYS A 245 -11.07 -3.09 -13.08
C CYS A 245 -11.63 -3.94 -14.23
N THR A 246 -10.76 -4.33 -15.17
CA THR A 246 -11.10 -5.26 -16.24
C THR A 246 -10.68 -6.65 -15.82
N MET A 247 -11.67 -7.53 -15.69
CA MET A 247 -11.51 -8.90 -15.23
C MET A 247 -11.80 -9.83 -16.39
N GLU A 248 -11.01 -10.90 -16.55
CA GLU A 248 -11.22 -11.92 -17.57
C GLU A 248 -11.20 -13.30 -16.92
N SER A 249 -12.30 -14.02 -17.05
CA SER A 249 -12.48 -15.34 -16.44
C SER A 249 -12.59 -16.42 -17.51
N ASN A 250 -11.74 -17.44 -17.42
CA ASN A 250 -11.88 -18.70 -18.15
C ASN A 250 -12.57 -19.79 -17.30
N ARG A 251 -13.00 -19.45 -16.07
CA ARG A 251 -13.58 -20.38 -15.10
C ARG A 251 -15.00 -20.77 -15.52
N LYS A 252 -15.45 -21.95 -15.08
CA LYS A 252 -16.83 -22.45 -15.32
C LYS A 252 -17.85 -21.95 -14.28
N ARG A 253 -17.38 -21.32 -13.20
CA ARG A 253 -18.20 -20.81 -12.09
C ARG A 253 -18.03 -19.30 -11.94
N MET A 254 -19.07 -18.65 -11.43
CA MET A 254 -19.00 -17.26 -11.04
C MET A 254 -17.94 -17.09 -9.94
N THR A 255 -17.22 -15.97 -9.99
CA THR A 255 -16.21 -15.64 -8.96
C THR A 255 -16.63 -14.34 -8.27
N TYR A 256 -16.71 -14.37 -6.94
CA TYR A 256 -17.17 -13.21 -6.15
C TYR A 256 -16.00 -12.42 -5.59
N ILE A 257 -16.25 -11.18 -5.17
CA ILE A 257 -15.23 -10.40 -4.47
C ILE A 257 -14.90 -11.01 -3.09
N GLY A 258 -13.62 -11.01 -2.69
CA GLY A 258 -13.15 -11.42 -1.36
C GLY A 258 -11.68 -11.88 -1.31
N TYR A 259 -11.23 -12.19 -0.09
CA TYR A 259 -9.81 -12.33 0.26
C TYR A 259 -9.11 -13.61 -0.23
N LYS A 260 -9.84 -14.71 -0.47
CA LYS A 260 -9.23 -15.99 -0.89
C LYS A 260 -8.99 -16.03 -2.39
N ALA A 261 -7.73 -16.12 -2.83
CA ALA A 261 -7.36 -16.12 -4.25
C ALA A 261 -7.98 -17.25 -5.10
N THR A 262 -8.28 -18.39 -4.48
CA THR A 262 -8.79 -19.60 -5.18
C THR A 262 -10.30 -19.56 -5.45
N SER A 263 -11.07 -18.83 -4.64
CA SER A 263 -12.54 -18.74 -4.74
C SER A 263 -13.04 -17.34 -5.07
N ASN A 264 -12.27 -16.31 -4.73
CA ASN A 264 -12.69 -14.92 -4.75
C ASN A 264 -11.68 -14.02 -5.51
N ILE A 265 -12.06 -12.77 -5.78
CA ILE A 265 -11.23 -11.72 -6.37
C ILE A 265 -11.19 -10.54 -5.41
N TYR A 266 -10.04 -9.95 -5.16
CA TYR A 266 -9.98 -8.59 -4.62
C TYR A 266 -9.43 -7.68 -5.73
N SER A 267 -9.91 -6.44 -5.83
CA SER A 267 -9.45 -5.51 -6.87
C SER A 267 -9.56 -4.07 -6.41
N ASP A 268 -8.44 -3.34 -6.44
CA ASP A 268 -8.38 -1.93 -6.04
C ASP A 268 -7.37 -1.09 -6.83
N PHE A 269 -7.54 0.22 -6.73
CA PHE A 269 -6.66 1.28 -7.20
C PHE A 269 -6.29 2.23 -6.04
#